data_AF-A0A958WP57-F1
#
_entry.id   AF-A0A958WP57-F1
#
_cell.length_a   1.000
_cell.length_b   1.000
_cell.length_c   1.000
_cell.angle_alpha   90.00
_cell.angle_beta   90.00
_cell.angle_gamma   90.00
#
_symmetry.space_group_name_H-M   'P 1'
#
loop_
_entity.id
_entity.type
_entity.pdbx_description
1 polymer ?
#
loop_
_entity_poly.entity_id
_entity_poly.type
_entity_poly.pdbx_seq_one_letter_code
_entity_poly.pdbx_strand_id
1 'polypeptide(L)'
;MPLKLKNPLAIFDLETTGTSIANDRIIELSFVKLSVSGEKEVKTMRINPEMPIPYESSVVHGIYDEDVKDAPTFKSVAKNLGKWLEGCDLGGFNAIKFDVPVLVEEFLRADVDFEVTNRRMIDAQRIFHMMEKRTLSAAYQFYCGKELVGAHGAEADTLATLEVLEAQVERYDGQDVTDNLGNKIGVISNDMDKLHELTFNKLVDLAGRLGYNSKDEIIFKFGKHKDKLVTEVFKQEPSYYDWMMNAEFPLDTKRKLTEIRLKEMRM
;
A
#
# COMPACT_ATOMS: atom_id res chain seq x y z
N MET A 1 26.36 -13.56 3.66
CA MET A 1 27.05 -13.40 4.96
C MET A 1 26.01 -13.44 6.07
N PRO A 2 26.27 -14.07 7.24
CA PRO A 2 25.33 -14.06 8.36
C PRO A 2 25.19 -12.65 8.97
N LEU A 3 24.03 -12.35 9.56
CA LEU A 3 23.79 -11.10 10.29
C LEU A 3 24.65 -11.05 11.56
N LYS A 4 25.22 -9.88 11.86
CA LYS A 4 26.00 -9.65 13.09
C LYS A 4 25.07 -9.13 14.20
N LEU A 5 24.55 -10.04 15.01
CA LEU A 5 23.57 -9.75 16.05
C LEU A 5 24.25 -9.48 17.41
N LYS A 6 23.68 -8.54 18.18
CA LYS A 6 24.00 -8.35 19.62
C LYS A 6 22.88 -8.89 20.52
N ASN A 7 21.64 -8.73 20.05
CA ASN A 7 20.43 -9.29 20.63
C ASN A 7 19.84 -10.29 19.61
N PRO A 8 19.06 -11.29 20.05
CA PRO A 8 18.25 -12.07 19.11
C PRO A 8 17.36 -11.16 18.26
N LEU A 9 17.09 -11.55 17.02
CA LEU A 9 16.21 -10.80 16.11
C LEU A 9 14.96 -11.64 15.84
N ALA A 10 13.78 -11.10 16.18
CA ALA A 10 12.51 -11.69 15.80
C ALA A 10 12.01 -11.02 14.51
N ILE A 11 12.11 -11.74 13.39
CA ILE A 11 11.44 -11.36 12.15
C ILE A 11 10.00 -11.87 12.21
N PHE A 12 9.03 -11.04 11.89
CA PHE A 12 7.63 -11.44 11.96
C PHE A 12 6.74 -10.73 10.95
N ASP A 13 5.57 -11.31 10.79
CA ASP A 13 4.49 -10.91 9.89
C ASP A 13 3.16 -11.31 10.54
N LEU A 14 2.13 -10.50 10.34
CA LEU A 14 0.80 -10.67 10.93
C LEU A 14 -0.29 -10.70 9.85
N GLU A 15 -1.26 -11.59 10.02
CA GLU A 15 -2.55 -11.49 9.34
C GLU A 15 -3.59 -10.93 10.30
N THR A 16 -4.39 -9.97 9.83
CA THR A 16 -5.29 -9.17 10.68
C THR A 16 -6.68 -9.04 10.09
N THR A 17 -7.66 -8.72 10.92
CA THR A 17 -9.06 -8.47 10.48
C THR A 17 -9.18 -7.29 9.54
N GLY A 18 -8.18 -6.42 9.47
CA GLY A 18 -8.15 -5.25 8.60
C GLY A 18 -6.89 -4.42 8.83
N THR A 19 -6.88 -3.18 8.33
CA THR A 19 -5.68 -2.31 8.33
C THR A 19 -5.70 -1.20 9.38
N SER A 20 -6.67 -1.21 10.31
CA SER A 20 -6.77 -0.24 11.41
C SER A 20 -6.00 -0.73 12.63
N ILE A 21 -4.88 -0.08 12.94
CA ILE A 21 -4.08 -0.38 14.15
C ILE A 21 -4.95 -0.39 15.42
N ALA A 22 -5.87 0.57 15.53
CA ALA A 22 -6.65 0.76 16.76
C ALA A 22 -7.84 -0.20 16.91
N ASN A 23 -8.36 -0.75 15.80
CA ASN A 23 -9.61 -1.52 15.84
C ASN A 23 -9.44 -2.97 15.41
N ASP A 24 -8.51 -3.26 14.51
CA ASP A 24 -8.34 -4.59 13.96
C ASP A 24 -7.49 -5.47 14.86
N ARG A 25 -7.72 -6.79 14.75
CA ARG A 25 -7.18 -7.82 15.63
C ARG A 25 -6.31 -8.80 14.82
N ILE A 26 -5.35 -9.42 15.48
CA ILE A 26 -4.49 -10.45 14.89
C ILE A 26 -5.28 -11.75 14.73
N ILE A 27 -5.16 -12.37 13.56
CA ILE A 27 -5.77 -13.65 13.17
C ILE A 27 -4.69 -14.74 13.05
N GLU A 28 -3.52 -14.39 12.53
CA GLU A 28 -2.36 -15.26 12.50
C GLU A 28 -1.10 -14.45 12.77
N LEU A 29 -0.14 -15.07 13.46
CA LEU A 29 1.17 -14.49 13.68
C LEU A 29 2.25 -15.53 13.39
N SER A 30 3.32 -15.09 12.74
CA SER A 30 4.46 -15.93 12.43
C SER A 30 5.75 -15.22 12.80
N PHE A 31 6.59 -15.86 13.61
CA PHE A 31 7.89 -15.36 14.04
C PHE A 31 9.00 -16.31 13.60
N VAL A 32 10.09 -15.74 13.08
CA VAL A 32 11.39 -16.36 12.97
C VAL A 32 12.34 -15.65 13.94
N LYS A 33 12.67 -16.31 15.04
CA LYS A 33 13.64 -15.83 16.03
C LYS A 33 15.03 -16.33 15.65
N LEU A 34 15.90 -15.42 15.26
CA LEU A 34 17.31 -15.66 14.98
C LEU A 34 18.15 -15.31 16.21
N SER A 35 18.80 -16.29 16.81
CA SER A 35 19.68 -16.09 17.97
C SER A 35 21.03 -15.46 17.57
N VAL A 36 21.78 -14.98 18.56
CA VAL A 36 23.13 -14.43 18.34
C VAL A 36 24.11 -15.50 17.81
N SER A 37 23.90 -16.79 18.14
CA SER A 37 24.69 -17.90 17.59
C SER A 37 24.29 -18.29 16.17
N GLY A 38 23.21 -17.71 15.63
CA GLY A 38 22.69 -17.99 14.29
C GLY A 38 21.64 -19.10 14.21
N GLU A 39 21.21 -19.64 15.36
CA GLU A 39 20.12 -20.61 15.43
C GLU A 39 18.78 -19.95 15.11
N LYS A 40 17.91 -20.66 14.40
CA LYS A 40 16.57 -20.19 14.01
C LYS A 40 15.51 -21.02 14.71
N GLU A 41 14.60 -20.34 15.38
CA GLU A 41 13.36 -20.92 15.90
C GLU A 41 12.18 -20.29 15.18
N VAL A 42 11.27 -21.12 14.64
CA VAL A 42 10.06 -20.67 13.95
C VAL A 42 8.85 -20.98 14.82
N LYS A 43 7.96 -20.00 14.98
CA LYS A 43 6.71 -20.14 15.71
C LYS A 43 5.59 -19.46 14.92
N THR A 44 4.60 -20.24 14.52
CA THR A 44 3.40 -19.77 13.83
C THR A 44 2.19 -20.22 14.62
N MET A 45 1.20 -19.34 14.81
CA MET A 45 -0.07 -19.71 15.43
C MET A 45 -1.21 -18.85 14.88
N ARG A 46 -2.35 -19.49 14.71
CA ARG A 46 -3.63 -18.81 14.54
C ARG A 46 -4.17 -18.33 15.87
N ILE A 47 -4.90 -17.22 15.83
CA ILE A 47 -5.47 -16.51 16.96
C ILE A 47 -6.95 -16.31 16.68
N ASN A 48 -7.80 -16.60 17.65
CA ASN A 48 -9.19 -16.19 17.60
C ASN A 48 -9.26 -14.67 17.90
N PRO A 49 -9.67 -13.83 16.93
CA PRO A 49 -9.68 -12.37 17.09
C PRO A 49 -10.83 -11.86 17.97
N GLU A 50 -11.74 -12.74 18.40
CA GLU A 50 -12.94 -12.43 19.18
C GLU A 50 -13.90 -11.44 18.48
N MET A 51 -13.82 -11.39 17.14
CA MET A 51 -14.70 -10.61 16.27
C MET A 51 -14.79 -11.27 14.89
N PRO A 52 -15.85 -11.00 14.11
CA PRO A 52 -15.94 -11.50 12.74
C PRO A 52 -14.79 -10.99 11.88
N ILE A 53 -14.23 -11.86 11.04
CA ILE A 53 -13.23 -11.48 10.04
C ILE A 53 -13.96 -10.91 8.81
N PRO A 54 -13.69 -9.67 8.39
CA PRO A 54 -14.24 -9.12 7.16
C PRO A 54 -13.92 -10.03 5.95
N TYR A 55 -14.89 -10.18 5.05
CA TYR A 55 -14.76 -11.04 3.89
C TYR A 55 -13.62 -10.58 2.98
N GLU A 56 -13.44 -9.27 2.82
CA GLU A 56 -12.37 -8.68 2.02
C GLU A 56 -10.98 -9.06 2.55
N SER A 57 -10.79 -9.07 3.87
CA SER A 57 -9.55 -9.53 4.51
C SER A 57 -9.36 -11.03 4.29
N SER A 58 -10.43 -11.81 4.47
CA SER A 58 -10.41 -13.27 4.25
C SER A 58 -10.02 -13.64 2.82
N VAL A 59 -10.43 -12.86 1.82
CA VAL A 59 -10.03 -13.07 0.41
C VAL A 59 -8.52 -12.83 0.20
N VAL A 60 -7.90 -11.93 0.96
CA VAL A 60 -6.47 -11.62 0.83
C VAL A 60 -5.62 -12.74 1.44
N HIS A 61 -5.88 -13.11 2.70
CA HIS A 61 -5.02 -14.04 3.44
C HIS A 61 -5.55 -15.48 3.48
N GLY A 62 -6.79 -15.73 3.04
CA GLY A 62 -7.38 -17.06 2.95
C GLY A 62 -7.76 -17.69 4.29
N ILE A 63 -7.95 -16.88 5.33
CA ILE A 63 -8.34 -17.35 6.68
C ILE A 63 -9.76 -16.85 6.96
N TYR A 64 -10.65 -17.75 7.36
CA TYR A 64 -12.05 -17.45 7.63
C TYR A 64 -12.39 -17.66 9.11
N ASP A 65 -13.56 -17.20 9.57
CA ASP A 65 -13.96 -17.35 10.99
C ASP A 65 -13.88 -18.80 11.48
N GLU A 66 -14.23 -19.76 10.61
CA GLU A 66 -14.21 -21.20 10.91
C GLU A 66 -12.79 -21.73 11.17
N ASP A 67 -11.77 -21.13 10.56
CA ASP A 67 -10.37 -21.51 10.70
C ASP A 67 -9.76 -21.17 12.06
N VAL A 68 -10.36 -20.20 12.76
CA VAL A 68 -9.84 -19.65 14.02
C VAL A 68 -10.81 -19.77 15.19
N LYS A 69 -12.01 -20.33 14.99
CA LYS A 69 -13.02 -20.46 16.04
C LYS A 69 -12.51 -21.17 17.30
N ASP A 70 -11.69 -22.21 17.12
CA ASP A 70 -11.12 -23.03 18.20
C ASP A 70 -9.67 -22.63 18.52
N ALA A 71 -9.13 -21.61 17.86
CA ALA A 71 -7.80 -21.10 18.11
C ALA A 71 -7.75 -20.35 19.47
N PRO A 72 -6.57 -20.28 20.12
CA PRO A 72 -6.43 -19.48 21.34
C PRO A 72 -6.67 -17.99 21.06
N THR A 73 -7.22 -17.27 22.03
CA THR A 73 -7.27 -15.80 21.95
C THR A 73 -5.89 -15.21 22.18
N PHE A 74 -5.61 -14.01 21.67
CA PHE A 74 -4.32 -13.35 21.91
C PHE A 74 -4.04 -13.22 23.41
N LYS A 75 -5.06 -12.85 24.20
CA LYS A 75 -4.95 -12.73 25.66
C LYS A 75 -4.43 -14.00 26.35
N SER A 76 -4.82 -15.17 25.85
CA SER A 76 -4.37 -16.45 26.42
C SER A 76 -2.90 -16.76 26.15
N VAL A 77 -2.34 -16.28 25.03
CA VAL A 77 -0.94 -16.54 24.62
C VAL A 77 0.01 -15.40 24.96
N ALA A 78 -0.51 -14.17 25.16
CA ALA A 78 0.25 -12.94 25.30
C ALA A 78 1.42 -13.07 26.29
N LYS A 79 1.17 -13.55 27.52
CA LYS A 79 2.22 -13.67 28.54
C LYS A 79 3.38 -14.57 28.11
N ASN A 80 3.09 -15.70 27.49
CA ASN A 80 4.11 -16.64 27.02
C ASN A 80 4.84 -16.11 25.78
N LEU A 81 4.12 -15.45 24.87
CA LEU A 81 4.70 -14.83 23.68
C LEU A 81 5.63 -13.67 24.05
N GLY A 82 5.20 -12.78 24.96
CA GLY A 82 6.00 -11.66 25.45
C GLY A 82 7.30 -12.13 26.10
N LYS A 83 7.24 -13.16 26.95
CA LYS A 83 8.43 -13.80 27.54
C LYS A 83 9.35 -14.42 26.48
N TRP A 84 8.78 -15.07 25.48
CA TRP A 84 9.57 -15.67 24.40
C TRP A 84 10.26 -14.62 23.52
N LEU A 85 9.63 -13.46 23.33
CA LEU A 85 10.18 -12.30 22.61
C LEU A 85 11.08 -11.42 23.47
N GLU A 86 11.21 -11.68 24.78
CA GLU A 86 12.02 -10.88 25.68
C GLU A 86 13.46 -10.73 25.18
N GLY A 87 13.99 -9.51 25.22
CA GLY A 87 15.33 -9.17 24.75
C GLY A 87 15.54 -9.21 23.23
N CYS A 88 14.53 -9.55 22.42
CA CYS A 88 14.65 -9.54 20.97
C CYS A 88 14.59 -8.12 20.38
N ASP A 89 15.47 -7.83 19.42
CA ASP A 89 15.20 -6.81 18.41
C ASP A 89 14.05 -7.30 17.51
N LEU A 90 13.31 -6.39 16.90
CA LEU A 90 12.14 -6.70 16.06
C LEU A 90 12.42 -6.36 14.60
N GLY A 91 11.89 -7.15 13.67
CA GLY A 91 11.93 -6.78 12.26
C GLY A 91 10.90 -7.48 11.40
N GLY A 92 10.82 -7.05 10.15
CA GLY A 92 9.86 -7.56 9.16
C GLY A 92 9.91 -6.73 7.88
N PHE A 93 8.91 -6.89 7.01
CA PHE A 93 8.79 -6.11 5.79
C PHE A 93 7.59 -5.17 5.93
N ASN A 94 7.82 -3.85 6.01
CA ASN A 94 6.80 -2.85 6.39
C ASN A 94 6.30 -2.94 7.85
N ALA A 95 6.96 -3.75 8.68
CA ALA A 95 6.54 -4.02 10.05
C ALA A 95 6.53 -2.79 10.97
N ILE A 96 7.40 -1.80 10.76
CA ILE A 96 7.46 -0.63 11.66
C ILE A 96 6.18 0.21 11.56
N LYS A 97 5.56 0.26 10.38
CA LYS A 97 4.38 1.08 10.14
C LYS A 97 3.09 0.42 10.60
N PHE A 98 3.04 -0.92 10.61
CA PHE A 98 1.81 -1.67 10.80
C PHE A 98 1.94 -2.78 11.84
N ASP A 99 2.73 -3.81 11.57
CA ASP A 99 2.77 -5.02 12.40
C ASP A 99 3.24 -4.77 13.84
N VAL A 100 4.27 -3.94 14.02
CA VAL A 100 4.76 -3.57 15.36
C VAL A 100 3.67 -2.85 16.16
N PRO A 101 3.04 -1.76 15.66
CA PRO A 101 1.90 -1.15 16.33
C PRO A 101 0.75 -2.12 16.66
N VAL A 102 0.35 -2.98 15.72
CA VAL A 102 -0.75 -3.94 15.94
C VAL A 102 -0.38 -4.95 17.03
N LEU A 103 0.85 -5.48 17.01
CA LEU A 103 1.34 -6.39 18.04
C LEU A 103 1.33 -5.74 19.42
N VAL A 104 1.81 -4.49 19.53
CA VAL A 104 1.79 -3.72 20.78
C VAL A 104 0.35 -3.50 21.26
N GLU A 105 -0.56 -3.10 20.38
CA GLU A 105 -1.97 -2.93 20.70
C GLU A 105 -2.61 -4.22 21.25
N GLU A 106 -2.34 -5.38 20.64
CA GLU A 106 -2.83 -6.66 21.16
C GLU A 106 -2.25 -7.01 22.54
N PHE A 107 -0.97 -6.73 22.79
CA PHE A 107 -0.36 -6.87 24.12
C PHE A 107 -1.04 -5.98 25.16
N LEU A 108 -1.29 -4.72 24.82
CA LEU A 108 -1.98 -3.77 25.70
C LEU A 108 -3.42 -4.22 26.00
N ARG A 109 -4.17 -4.70 24.99
CA ARG A 109 -5.52 -5.28 25.17
C ARG A 109 -5.52 -6.53 26.07
N ALA A 110 -4.40 -7.26 26.10
CA ALA A 110 -4.21 -8.43 26.94
C ALA A 110 -3.70 -8.11 28.35
N ASP A 111 -3.55 -6.83 28.72
CA ASP A 111 -2.97 -6.37 29.99
C ASP A 111 -1.51 -6.86 30.20
N VAL A 112 -0.75 -7.02 29.11
CA VAL A 112 0.66 -7.44 29.13
C VAL A 112 1.51 -6.29 28.61
N ASP A 113 2.45 -5.84 29.43
CA ASP A 113 3.40 -4.80 29.01
C ASP A 113 4.42 -5.37 28.02
N PHE A 114 4.46 -4.77 26.83
CA PHE A 114 5.38 -5.13 25.75
C PHE A 114 6.11 -3.89 25.27
N GLU A 115 7.12 -3.48 26.04
CA GLU A 115 7.92 -2.31 25.70
C GLU A 115 8.79 -2.53 24.45
N VAL A 116 8.74 -1.54 23.55
CA VAL A 116 9.55 -1.52 22.32
C VAL A 116 10.66 -0.47 22.35
N THR A 117 10.67 0.44 23.33
CA THR A 117 11.59 1.59 23.41
C THR A 117 13.07 1.19 23.35
N ASN A 118 13.44 0.04 23.93
CA ASN A 118 14.82 -0.44 24.00
C ASN A 118 15.15 -1.52 22.95
N ARG A 119 14.24 -1.76 21.99
CA ARG A 119 14.43 -2.73 20.92
C ARG A 119 14.82 -2.01 19.64
N ARG A 120 15.74 -2.58 18.87
CA ARG A 120 15.94 -2.11 17.50
C ARG A 120 14.76 -2.57 16.66
N MET A 121 14.32 -1.72 15.74
CA MET A 121 13.33 -2.06 14.73
C MET A 121 13.99 -2.06 13.35
N ILE A 122 13.97 -3.21 12.68
CA ILE A 122 14.61 -3.43 11.39
C ILE A 122 13.53 -3.68 10.35
N ASP A 123 13.40 -2.78 9.37
CA ASP A 123 12.39 -2.89 8.33
C ASP A 123 13.04 -3.11 6.96
N ALA A 124 12.87 -4.32 6.42
CA ALA A 124 13.43 -4.71 5.15
C ALA A 124 12.85 -3.90 3.98
N GLN A 125 11.58 -3.46 4.06
CA GLN A 125 10.97 -2.64 3.02
C GLN A 125 11.60 -1.24 2.99
N ARG A 126 11.88 -0.65 4.16
CA ARG A 126 12.57 0.64 4.22
C ARG A 126 13.96 0.56 3.60
N ILE A 127 14.70 -0.52 3.88
CA ILE A 127 16.01 -0.77 3.26
C ILE A 127 15.87 -0.89 1.74
N PHE A 128 14.90 -1.69 1.27
CA PHE A 128 14.61 -1.83 -0.16
C PHE A 128 14.33 -0.46 -0.80
N HIS A 129 13.44 0.36 -0.25
CA HIS A 129 13.13 1.68 -0.83
C HIS A 129 14.29 2.68 -0.78
N MET A 130 15.23 2.55 0.17
CA MET A 130 16.43 3.38 0.21
C MET A 130 17.45 3.00 -0.87
N MET A 131 17.57 1.70 -1.15
CA MET A 131 18.56 1.17 -2.10
C MET A 131 18.03 1.11 -3.54
N GLU A 132 16.76 0.76 -3.70
CA GLU A 132 16.07 0.62 -4.98
C GLU A 132 15.14 1.82 -5.21
N LYS A 133 15.76 2.96 -5.53
CA LYS A 133 15.06 4.23 -5.70
C LYS A 133 14.12 4.19 -6.90
N ARG A 134 12.94 4.79 -6.76
CA ARG A 134 11.95 4.96 -7.83
C ARG A 134 12.15 6.31 -8.56
N THR A 135 13.33 6.54 -9.10
CA THR A 135 13.68 7.77 -9.84
C THR A 135 14.08 7.45 -11.28
N LEU A 136 14.01 8.44 -12.18
CA LEU A 136 14.46 8.27 -13.57
C LEU A 136 15.94 7.83 -13.63
N SER A 137 16.82 8.42 -12.83
CA SER A 137 18.24 8.02 -12.80
C SER A 137 18.43 6.55 -12.40
N ALA A 138 17.65 6.06 -11.43
CA ALA A 138 17.71 4.66 -11.01
C ALA A 138 17.14 3.73 -12.10
N ALA A 139 16.04 4.12 -12.75
CA ALA A 139 15.49 3.38 -13.88
C ALA A 139 16.46 3.34 -15.07
N TYR A 140 17.10 4.46 -15.40
CA TYR A 140 18.07 4.55 -16.49
C TYR A 140 19.31 3.68 -16.22
N GLN A 141 19.80 3.68 -14.98
CA GLN A 141 20.86 2.77 -14.58
C GLN A 141 20.43 1.30 -14.64
N PHE A 142 19.22 0.98 -14.19
CA PHE A 142 18.72 -0.40 -14.12
C PHE A 142 18.41 -1.01 -15.50
N TYR A 143 17.76 -0.24 -16.37
CA TYR A 143 17.32 -0.70 -17.69
C TYR A 143 18.40 -0.51 -18.75
N CYS A 144 19.13 0.60 -18.72
CA CYS A 144 20.07 0.97 -19.78
C CYS A 144 21.55 0.83 -19.35
N GLY A 145 21.83 0.61 -18.06
CA GLY A 145 23.19 0.52 -17.54
C GLY A 145 23.95 1.85 -17.52
N LYS A 146 23.24 2.99 -17.65
CA LYS A 146 23.80 4.33 -17.85
C LYS A 146 23.52 5.26 -16.68
N GLU A 147 24.47 6.17 -16.42
CA GLU A 147 24.28 7.28 -15.51
C GLU A 147 23.57 8.44 -16.22
N LEU A 148 22.58 9.05 -15.55
CA LEU A 148 21.84 10.19 -16.09
C LEU A 148 22.63 11.50 -15.87
N VAL A 149 23.36 11.92 -16.89
CA VAL A 149 24.06 13.22 -16.90
C VAL A 149 23.07 14.33 -17.28
N GLY A 150 23.10 15.46 -16.55
CA GLY A 150 22.21 16.60 -16.82
C GLY A 150 20.77 16.45 -16.30
N ALA A 151 20.56 15.58 -15.29
CA ALA A 151 19.28 15.38 -14.64
C ALA A 151 18.59 16.71 -14.25
N HIS A 152 17.25 16.73 -14.34
CA HIS A 152 16.40 17.93 -14.20
C HIS A 152 16.44 18.89 -15.40
N GLY A 153 17.25 18.60 -16.42
CA GLY A 153 17.11 19.20 -17.75
C GLY A 153 16.02 18.48 -18.54
N ALA A 154 15.02 19.22 -19.02
CA ALA A 154 13.87 18.63 -19.72
C ALA A 154 14.26 17.74 -20.91
N GLU A 155 15.28 18.14 -21.69
CA GLU A 155 15.78 17.34 -22.82
C GLU A 155 16.45 16.04 -22.35
N ALA A 156 17.38 16.13 -21.41
CA ALA A 156 18.10 14.97 -20.88
C ALA A 156 17.13 13.95 -20.25
N ASP A 157 16.17 14.43 -19.45
CA ASP A 157 15.16 13.58 -18.81
C ASP A 157 14.24 12.93 -19.86
N THR A 158 13.87 13.66 -20.93
CA THR A 158 13.00 13.12 -22.00
C THR A 158 13.71 12.04 -22.81
N LEU A 159 14.97 12.27 -23.20
CA LEU A 159 15.76 11.28 -23.94
C LEU A 159 16.02 10.02 -23.11
N ALA A 160 16.41 10.18 -21.84
CA ALA A 160 16.59 9.05 -20.94
C ALA A 160 15.27 8.28 -20.73
N THR A 161 14.14 8.98 -20.66
CA THR A 161 12.82 8.34 -20.55
C THR A 161 12.48 7.49 -21.78
N LEU A 162 12.78 7.98 -22.99
CA LEU A 162 12.59 7.20 -24.21
C LEU A 162 13.42 5.91 -24.18
N GLU A 163 14.72 6.01 -23.87
CA GLU A 163 15.60 4.84 -23.78
C GLU A 163 15.12 3.84 -22.71
N VAL A 164 14.62 4.34 -21.57
CA VAL A 164 14.03 3.49 -20.52
C VAL A 164 12.79 2.76 -21.05
N LEU A 165 11.90 3.46 -21.76
CA LEU A 165 10.69 2.85 -22.32
C LEU A 165 11.04 1.77 -23.35
N GLU A 166 11.98 2.05 -24.27
CA GLU A 166 12.47 1.08 -25.26
C GLU A 166 13.04 -0.16 -24.57
N ALA A 167 13.89 0.02 -23.57
CA ALA A 167 14.48 -1.08 -22.80
C ALA A 167 13.44 -1.86 -21.97
N GLN A 168 12.39 -1.20 -21.46
CA GLN A 168 11.28 -1.87 -20.78
C GLN A 168 10.49 -2.75 -21.75
N VAL A 169 10.13 -2.21 -22.92
CA VAL A 169 9.42 -2.97 -23.95
C VAL A 169 10.26 -4.15 -24.41
N GLU A 170 11.54 -3.96 -24.72
CA GLU A 170 12.45 -5.05 -25.12
C GLU A 170 12.57 -6.12 -24.03
N ARG A 171 12.75 -5.71 -22.78
CA ARG A 171 12.95 -6.65 -21.66
C ARG A 171 11.70 -7.46 -21.32
N TYR A 172 10.51 -6.86 -21.46
CA TYR A 172 9.26 -7.44 -21.00
C TYR A 172 8.31 -7.87 -22.12
N ASP A 173 8.67 -7.74 -23.40
CA ASP A 173 7.81 -8.13 -24.53
C ASP A 173 7.28 -9.56 -24.38
N GLY A 174 5.96 -9.70 -24.49
CA GLY A 174 5.23 -10.96 -24.33
C GLY A 174 5.04 -11.41 -22.88
N GLN A 175 5.52 -10.66 -21.87
CA GLN A 175 5.34 -11.03 -20.46
C GLN A 175 4.00 -10.54 -19.91
N ASP A 176 3.37 -11.40 -19.11
CA ASP A 176 2.13 -11.08 -18.40
C ASP A 176 2.38 -10.02 -17.33
N VAL A 177 1.47 -9.05 -17.26
CA VAL A 177 1.41 -8.08 -16.17
C VAL A 177 0.33 -8.54 -15.19
N THR A 178 0.67 -8.61 -13.91
CA THR A 178 -0.27 -8.94 -12.84
C THR A 178 -0.49 -7.76 -11.91
N ASP A 179 -1.67 -7.67 -11.31
CA ASP A 179 -1.90 -6.81 -10.17
C ASP A 179 -1.21 -7.35 -8.90
N ASN A 180 -1.37 -6.66 -7.77
CA ASN A 180 -0.80 -7.07 -6.48
C ASN A 180 -1.40 -8.38 -5.92
N LEU A 181 -2.53 -8.84 -6.47
CA LEU A 181 -3.19 -10.09 -6.09
C LEU A 181 -2.82 -11.24 -7.04
N GLY A 182 -1.94 -10.99 -8.02
CA GLY A 182 -1.51 -11.97 -9.01
C GLY A 182 -2.50 -12.16 -10.16
N ASN A 183 -3.57 -11.37 -10.25
CA ASN A 183 -4.49 -11.46 -11.38
C ASN A 183 -3.84 -10.84 -12.61
N LYS A 184 -3.90 -11.53 -13.75
CA LYS A 184 -3.41 -10.99 -15.01
C LYS A 184 -4.26 -9.79 -15.45
N ILE A 185 -3.60 -8.64 -15.62
CA ILE A 185 -4.22 -7.39 -16.09
C ILE A 185 -3.83 -7.04 -17.53
N GLY A 186 -2.85 -7.73 -18.11
CA GLY A 186 -2.53 -7.62 -19.52
C GLY A 186 -1.18 -8.25 -19.84
N VAL A 187 -0.57 -7.82 -20.94
CA VAL A 187 0.71 -8.32 -21.44
C VAL A 187 1.51 -7.13 -21.95
N ILE A 188 2.78 -7.01 -21.59
CA ILE A 188 3.66 -6.02 -22.20
C ILE A 188 3.89 -6.41 -23.65
N SER A 189 3.71 -5.47 -24.57
CA SER A 189 4.10 -5.66 -25.96
C SER A 189 4.55 -4.36 -26.59
N ASN A 190 5.31 -4.44 -27.68
CA ASN A 190 5.66 -3.28 -28.51
C ASN A 190 4.45 -2.77 -29.33
N ASP A 191 3.42 -2.31 -28.64
CA ASP A 191 2.16 -1.80 -29.17
C ASP A 191 1.65 -0.71 -28.22
N MET A 192 1.56 0.52 -28.71
CA MET A 192 1.24 1.67 -27.88
C MET A 192 -0.21 1.67 -27.37
N ASP A 193 -1.14 1.02 -28.07
CA ASP A 193 -2.52 0.90 -27.58
C ASP A 193 -2.57 -0.03 -26.36
N LYS A 194 -1.84 -1.16 -26.41
CA LYS A 194 -1.74 -2.08 -25.27
C LYS A 194 -0.98 -1.48 -24.08
N LEU A 195 0.12 -0.76 -24.32
CA LEU A 195 0.82 -0.04 -23.26
C LEU A 195 -0.06 1.08 -22.67
N HIS A 196 -0.86 1.76 -23.50
CA HIS A 196 -1.83 2.74 -23.04
C HIS A 196 -2.87 2.08 -22.13
N GLU A 197 -3.49 0.97 -22.55
CA GLU A 197 -4.47 0.24 -21.72
C GLU A 197 -3.89 -0.18 -20.36
N LEU A 198 -2.62 -0.60 -20.31
CA LEU A 198 -1.94 -1.01 -19.08
C LEU A 198 -1.60 0.16 -18.14
N THR A 199 -1.33 1.34 -18.68
CA THR A 199 -0.80 2.49 -17.90
C THR A 199 -1.82 3.60 -17.70
N PHE A 200 -2.88 3.62 -18.50
CA PHE A 200 -3.93 4.62 -18.43
C PHE A 200 -4.91 4.33 -17.30
N ASN A 201 -5.17 5.37 -16.51
CA ASN A 201 -6.28 5.36 -15.57
C ASN A 201 -7.40 6.24 -16.13
N LYS A 202 -8.65 5.75 -16.13
CA LYS A 202 -9.83 6.52 -16.54
C LYS A 202 -10.04 7.70 -15.57
N LEU A 203 -9.59 8.89 -15.98
CA LEU A 203 -9.70 10.12 -15.22
C LEU A 203 -10.85 11.00 -15.73
N VAL A 204 -11.58 11.62 -14.81
CA VAL A 204 -12.56 12.68 -15.15
C VAL A 204 -11.80 13.98 -15.44
N ASP A 205 -10.86 14.33 -14.56
CA ASP A 205 -9.93 15.45 -14.70
C ASP A 205 -8.50 15.00 -14.44
N LEU A 206 -7.53 15.65 -15.09
CA LEU A 206 -6.11 15.25 -15.02
C LEU A 206 -5.51 15.41 -13.62
N ALA A 207 -6.13 16.22 -12.76
CA ALA A 207 -5.69 16.43 -11.38
C ALA A 207 -6.29 15.43 -10.39
N GLY A 208 -7.17 14.53 -10.83
CA GLY A 208 -7.81 13.51 -9.99
C GLY A 208 -8.69 14.09 -8.87
N ARG A 209 -9.21 15.31 -9.04
CA ARG A 209 -10.13 15.94 -8.08
C ARG A 209 -11.54 15.38 -8.22
N LEU A 210 -11.86 14.89 -9.41
CA LEU A 210 -13.08 14.21 -9.77
C LEU A 210 -12.75 12.75 -10.12
N GLY A 211 -13.73 11.89 -9.97
CA GLY A 211 -13.60 10.50 -10.37
C GLY A 211 -14.96 9.87 -10.63
N TYR A 212 -14.94 8.60 -11.00
CA TYR A 212 -16.15 7.82 -11.16
C TYR A 212 -16.44 7.01 -9.90
N ASN A 213 -17.71 6.88 -9.54
CA ASN A 213 -18.18 5.88 -8.59
C ASN A 213 -18.42 4.52 -9.30
N SER A 214 -18.90 3.52 -8.57
CA SER A 214 -19.21 2.19 -9.12
C SER A 214 -20.33 2.16 -10.16
N LYS A 215 -21.07 3.26 -10.32
CA LYS A 215 -22.15 3.44 -11.31
C LYS A 215 -21.71 4.31 -12.50
N ASP A 216 -20.40 4.55 -12.67
CA ASP A 216 -19.85 5.46 -13.69
C ASP A 216 -20.36 6.91 -13.58
N GLU A 217 -20.79 7.34 -12.39
CA GLU A 217 -21.22 8.72 -12.14
C GLU A 217 -20.06 9.56 -11.57
N ILE A 218 -20.04 10.85 -11.91
CA ILE A 218 -18.94 11.74 -11.54
C ILE A 218 -19.10 12.21 -10.09
N ILE A 219 -18.12 11.89 -9.25
CA ILE A 219 -18.02 12.24 -7.84
C ILE A 219 -16.80 13.11 -7.55
N PHE A 220 -16.84 13.84 -6.43
CA PHE A 220 -15.63 14.47 -5.88
C PHE A 220 -14.74 13.44 -5.18
N LYS A 221 -13.43 13.53 -5.38
CA LYS A 221 -12.41 12.68 -4.71
C LYS A 221 -11.76 13.37 -3.51
N PHE A 222 -12.22 14.56 -3.11
CA PHE A 222 -11.60 15.38 -2.06
C PHE A 222 -12.61 16.22 -1.26
N GLY A 223 -12.14 16.77 -0.14
CA GLY A 223 -12.87 17.77 0.65
C GLY A 223 -14.11 17.24 1.37
N LYS A 224 -14.93 18.15 1.91
CA LYS A 224 -16.17 17.83 2.65
C LYS A 224 -17.22 17.06 1.83
N HIS A 225 -17.09 17.11 0.51
CA HIS A 225 -18.00 16.46 -0.44
C HIS A 225 -17.39 15.23 -1.10
N LYS A 226 -16.30 14.69 -0.54
CA LYS A 226 -15.68 13.45 -1.03
C LYS A 226 -16.74 12.33 -1.16
N ASP A 227 -16.65 11.61 -2.26
CA ASP A 227 -17.52 10.50 -2.69
C ASP A 227 -18.98 10.89 -2.98
N LYS A 228 -19.32 12.18 -2.96
CA LYS A 228 -20.63 12.70 -3.38
C LYS A 228 -20.64 13.07 -4.86
N LEU A 229 -21.81 12.95 -5.48
CA LEU A 229 -22.05 13.32 -6.89
C LEU A 229 -21.84 14.83 -7.10
N VAL A 230 -21.09 15.17 -8.15
CA VAL A 230 -20.82 16.57 -8.50
C VAL A 230 -22.11 17.32 -8.82
N THR A 231 -23.01 16.66 -9.56
CA THR A 231 -24.30 17.23 -9.98
C THR A 231 -25.23 17.47 -8.78
N GLU A 232 -25.24 16.56 -7.81
CA GLU A 232 -26.03 16.71 -6.57
C GLU A 232 -25.50 17.87 -5.71
N VAL A 233 -24.18 17.96 -5.53
CA VAL A 233 -23.56 19.04 -4.77
C VAL A 233 -23.83 20.40 -5.42
N PHE A 234 -23.76 20.50 -6.75
CA PHE A 234 -24.09 21.76 -7.44
C PHE A 234 -25.57 22.16 -7.33
N LYS A 235 -26.48 21.19 -7.18
CA LYS A 235 -27.91 21.47 -6.92
C LYS A 235 -28.14 21.92 -5.48
N GLN A 236 -27.50 21.27 -4.51
CA GLN A 236 -27.69 21.55 -3.08
C GLN A 236 -26.91 22.78 -2.60
N GLU A 237 -25.72 23.01 -3.14
CA GLU A 237 -24.81 24.10 -2.78
C GLU A 237 -24.25 24.77 -4.05
N PRO A 238 -25.06 25.55 -4.80
CA PRO A 238 -24.62 26.17 -6.05
C PRO A 238 -23.37 27.06 -5.94
N SER A 239 -23.19 27.69 -4.79
CA SER A 239 -21.99 28.49 -4.47
C SER A 239 -20.70 27.67 -4.44
N TYR A 240 -20.79 26.34 -4.29
CA TYR A 240 -19.63 25.45 -4.32
C TYR A 240 -18.94 25.45 -5.68
N TYR A 241 -19.69 25.57 -6.78
CA TYR A 241 -19.11 25.74 -8.10
C TYR A 241 -18.28 27.03 -8.17
N ASP A 242 -18.86 28.16 -7.74
CA ASP A 242 -18.18 29.46 -7.83
C ASP A 242 -16.94 29.49 -6.95
N TRP A 243 -16.99 28.86 -5.78
CA TRP A 243 -15.80 28.65 -4.94
C TRP A 243 -14.71 27.87 -5.69
N MET A 244 -15.05 26.74 -6.34
CA MET A 244 -14.08 25.95 -7.10
C MET A 244 -13.48 26.72 -8.29
N MET A 245 -14.28 27.52 -8.97
CA MET A 245 -13.79 28.32 -10.11
C MET A 245 -12.84 29.43 -9.67
N ASN A 246 -13.02 29.98 -8.47
CA ASN A 246 -12.16 31.03 -7.92
C ASN A 246 -10.97 30.50 -7.10
N ALA A 247 -11.06 29.28 -6.57
CA ALA A 247 -9.97 28.64 -5.85
C ALA A 247 -8.84 28.17 -6.79
N GLU A 248 -7.70 27.81 -6.21
CA GLU A 248 -6.50 27.33 -6.93
C GLU A 248 -6.63 25.87 -7.40
N PHE A 249 -7.61 25.61 -8.26
CA PHE A 249 -7.73 24.34 -8.98
C PHE A 249 -7.11 24.44 -10.38
N PRO A 250 -6.54 23.33 -10.91
CA PRO A 250 -6.08 23.27 -12.29
C PRO A 250 -7.19 23.62 -13.29
N LEU A 251 -6.79 24.25 -14.40
CA LEU A 251 -7.73 24.70 -15.42
C LEU A 251 -8.51 23.54 -16.06
N ASP A 252 -7.92 22.36 -16.18
CA ASP A 252 -8.63 21.17 -16.67
C ASP A 252 -9.76 20.76 -15.73
N THR A 253 -9.53 20.70 -14.41
CA THR A 253 -10.56 20.45 -13.40
C THR A 253 -11.69 21.47 -13.52
N LYS A 254 -11.35 22.77 -13.61
CA LYS A 254 -12.33 23.84 -13.78
C LYS A 254 -13.14 23.68 -15.06
N ARG A 255 -12.48 23.41 -16.19
CA ARG A 255 -13.12 23.12 -17.49
C ARG A 255 -14.09 21.94 -17.37
N LYS A 256 -13.70 20.84 -16.73
CA LYS A 256 -14.54 19.66 -16.53
C LYS A 256 -15.76 19.96 -15.68
N LEU A 257 -15.61 20.75 -14.61
CA LEU A 257 -16.75 21.20 -13.80
C LEU A 257 -17.73 22.06 -14.60
N THR A 258 -17.22 22.96 -15.46
CA THR A 258 -18.05 23.74 -16.37
C THR A 258 -18.78 22.86 -17.38
N GLU A 259 -18.11 21.87 -17.98
CA GLU A 259 -18.74 20.89 -18.90
C GLU A 259 -19.90 20.14 -18.21
N ILE A 260 -19.70 19.69 -16.96
CA ILE A 260 -20.72 19.00 -16.16
C ILE A 260 -21.90 19.93 -15.89
N ARG A 261 -21.63 21.17 -15.41
CA ARG A 261 -22.68 22.16 -15.10
C ARG A 261 -23.51 22.52 -16.34
N LEU A 262 -22.88 22.68 -17.50
CA LEU A 262 -23.58 23.00 -18.74
C LEU A 262 -24.42 21.83 -19.26
N LYS A 263 -23.99 20.59 -19.07
CA LYS A 263 -24.79 19.40 -19.41
C LYS A 263 -26.06 19.32 -18.55
N GLU A 264 -25.96 19.58 -17.25
CA GLU A 264 -27.12 19.62 -16.34
C GLU A 264 -28.13 20.69 -16.74
N MET A 265 -27.69 21.86 -17.22
CA MET A 265 -28.60 22.93 -17.65
C MET A 265 -29.33 22.61 -18.97
N ARG A 266 -28.92 21.57 -19.71
CA ARG A 266 -29.51 21.15 -20.98
C ARG A 266 -30.42 19.93 -20.86
N MET A 267 -30.48 19.30 -19.68
CA MET A 267 -31.39 18.19 -19.35
C MET A 267 -32.63 18.72 -18.64
#